data_AF-A0A7S3PI58-F1
#
_entry.id   AF-A0A7S3PI58-F1
#
_cell.length_a   1.000
_cell.length_b   1.000
_cell.length_c   1.000
_cell.angle_alpha   90.00
_cell.angle_beta   90.00
_cell.angle_gamma   90.00
#
_symmetry.space_group_name_H-M   'P 1'
#
loop_
_entity.id
_entity.type
_entity.pdbx_description
1 polymer ?
#
loop_
_entity_poly.entity_id
_entity_poly.type
_entity_poly.pdbx_seq_one_letter_code
_entity_poly.pdbx_strand_id
1 'polypeptide(L)'
;VVFVELCVFFFPVDLMGILPRFFFGCVLLFVAFDMLLDWLIIAYFKLELREYVIVWVSFLAINVFGLEAGMTLGVVVTALNFVASYSQMSCVEVIPDPASNIIRAVPERRALDNQRQCIVALRLTGFQFFGSTASVLKAVKACVFIPTEYGTPSSVHSETLPKLLRSYESSAVATSQDDSKFKLSSGQMSHGSADNMRQRSLSVGGNEEKSYS
;
A
#
# COMPACT_ATOMS: atom_id res chain seq x y z
N VAL A 1 -18.13 -1.45 48.17
CA VAL A 1 -18.68 -0.46 47.23
C VAL A 1 -20.21 -0.50 47.26
N VAL A 2 -20.84 -1.61 46.87
CA VAL A 2 -22.32 -1.76 46.87
C VAL A 2 -22.97 -1.41 48.23
N PHE A 3 -22.43 -1.92 49.34
CA PHE A 3 -22.96 -1.58 50.68
C PHE A 3 -22.83 -0.08 51.02
N VAL A 4 -21.77 0.57 50.55
CA VAL A 4 -21.53 2.02 50.76
C VAL A 4 -22.49 2.85 49.91
N GLU A 5 -22.71 2.47 48.65
CA GLU A 5 -23.73 3.10 47.78
C GLU A 5 -25.13 2.95 48.36
N LEU A 6 -25.47 1.75 48.88
CA LEU A 6 -26.77 1.48 49.48
C LEU A 6 -26.98 2.27 50.78
N CYS A 7 -25.94 2.44 51.60
CA CYS A 7 -25.99 3.34 52.76
C CYS A 7 -26.17 4.81 52.35
N VAL A 8 -25.43 5.30 51.36
CA VAL A 8 -25.57 6.70 50.88
C VAL A 8 -26.95 6.95 50.27
N PHE A 9 -27.54 5.95 49.60
CA PHE A 9 -28.91 6.04 49.08
C PHE A 9 -29.95 6.03 50.21
N PHE A 10 -29.73 5.26 51.27
CA PHE A 10 -30.69 5.11 52.37
C PHE A 10 -30.62 6.24 53.40
N PHE A 11 -29.46 6.87 53.58
CA PHE A 11 -29.29 8.03 54.44
C PHE A 11 -29.40 9.33 53.62
N PRO A 12 -30.40 10.19 53.86
CA PRO A 12 -30.51 11.50 53.22
C PRO A 12 -29.46 12.45 53.81
N VAL A 13 -28.21 12.30 53.38
CA VAL A 13 -27.11 13.18 53.76
C VAL A 13 -26.88 14.17 52.62
N ASP A 14 -26.98 15.46 52.90
CA ASP A 14 -26.66 16.51 51.93
C ASP A 14 -25.14 16.63 51.73
N LEU A 15 -24.55 15.71 50.96
CA LEU A 15 -23.12 15.73 50.63
C LEU A 15 -22.71 17.05 49.94
N MET A 16 -23.63 17.66 49.20
CA MET A 16 -23.40 18.96 48.54
C MET A 16 -23.26 20.12 49.54
N GLY A 17 -23.79 19.99 50.75
CA GLY A 17 -23.63 20.97 51.83
C GLY A 17 -22.34 20.80 52.63
N ILE A 18 -21.78 19.58 52.66
CA ILE A 18 -20.58 19.26 53.43
C ILE A 18 -19.29 19.47 52.63
N LEU A 19 -19.34 19.23 51.31
CA LEU A 19 -18.16 19.29 50.45
C LEU A 19 -17.90 20.71 49.94
N PRO A 20 -16.66 21.23 50.07
CA PRO A 20 -16.28 22.47 49.43
C PRO A 20 -16.43 22.35 47.90
N ARG A 21 -17.11 23.31 47.27
CA ARG A 21 -17.29 23.33 45.80
C ARG A 21 -15.97 23.23 45.02
N PHE A 22 -14.89 23.73 45.62
CA PHE A 22 -13.53 23.65 45.08
C PHE A 22 -13.03 22.21 44.89
N PHE A 23 -13.43 21.28 45.76
CA PHE A 23 -13.01 19.88 45.69
C PHE A 23 -13.41 19.24 44.35
N PHE A 24 -14.65 19.46 43.90
CA PHE A 24 -15.13 18.96 42.61
C PHE A 24 -14.34 19.54 41.43
N GLY A 25 -13.98 20.82 41.49
CA GLY A 25 -13.14 21.45 40.47
C GLY A 25 -11.74 20.82 40.39
N CYS A 26 -11.10 20.57 41.53
CA CYS A 26 -9.81 19.88 41.57
C CYS A 26 -9.88 18.46 41.04
N VAL A 27 -10.90 17.69 41.41
CA VAL A 27 -11.09 16.33 40.90
C VAL A 27 -11.29 16.34 39.39
N LEU A 28 -12.12 17.25 38.87
CA LEU A 28 -12.35 17.39 37.43
C LEU A 28 -11.06 17.79 36.69
N LEU A 29 -10.33 18.76 37.22
CA LEU A 29 -9.06 19.21 36.64
C LEU A 29 -8.00 18.11 36.68
N PHE A 30 -7.91 17.37 37.79
CA PHE A 30 -6.98 16.26 37.94
C PHE A 30 -7.27 15.17 36.91
N VAL A 31 -8.53 14.74 36.77
CA VAL A 31 -8.93 13.74 35.77
C VAL A 31 -8.69 14.25 34.36
N ALA A 32 -9.02 15.51 34.07
CA ALA A 32 -8.78 16.10 32.75
C ALA A 32 -7.28 16.17 32.41
N PHE A 33 -6.45 16.54 33.38
CA PHE A 33 -5.00 16.64 33.22
C PHE A 33 -4.35 15.27 33.06
N ASP A 34 -4.76 14.28 33.84
CA ASP A 34 -4.31 12.89 33.75
C ASP A 34 -4.65 12.30 32.38
N MET A 35 -5.89 12.49 31.92
CA MET A 35 -6.30 12.11 30.57
C MET A 35 -5.50 12.85 29.49
N LEU A 36 -5.25 14.15 29.65
CA LEU A 36 -4.50 14.92 28.66
C LEU A 36 -3.05 14.42 28.56
N LEU A 37 -2.40 14.13 29.68
CA LEU A 37 -1.02 13.64 29.69
C LEU A 37 -0.91 12.26 29.03
N ASP A 38 -1.74 11.30 29.45
CA ASP A 38 -1.68 9.93 28.94
C ASP A 38 -2.07 9.85 27.47
N TRP A 39 -3.17 10.52 27.09
CA TRP A 39 -3.74 10.36 25.74
C TRP A 39 -3.16 11.32 24.71
N LEU A 40 -2.70 12.51 25.10
CA LEU A 40 -2.14 13.46 24.14
C LEU A 40 -0.61 13.41 24.12
N ILE A 41 0.05 13.35 25.27
CA ILE A 41 1.52 13.46 25.34
C ILE A 41 2.19 12.09 25.28
N ILE A 42 1.78 11.14 26.13
CA ILE A 42 2.42 9.81 26.17
C ILE A 42 2.13 9.02 24.88
N ALA A 43 0.98 9.26 24.24
CA ALA A 43 0.64 8.69 22.95
C ALA A 43 1.69 8.96 21.85
N TYR A 44 2.46 10.06 21.94
CA TYR A 44 3.55 10.37 21.02
C TYR A 44 4.61 9.26 20.95
N PHE A 45 4.93 8.63 22.08
CA PHE A 45 5.95 7.58 22.14
C PHE A 45 5.43 6.21 21.68
N LYS A 46 4.11 6.06 21.55
CA LYS A 46 3.46 4.77 21.24
C LYS A 46 3.00 4.69 19.79
N LEU A 47 2.89 5.82 19.10
CA LEU A 47 2.31 5.93 17.76
C LEU A 47 3.32 6.41 16.73
N GLU A 48 3.13 6.02 15.48
CA GLU A 48 3.88 6.64 14.38
C GLU A 48 3.50 8.12 14.23
N LEU A 49 4.42 8.95 13.71
CA LEU A 49 4.19 10.40 13.55
C LEU A 49 2.90 10.72 12.79
N ARG A 50 2.54 9.91 11.78
CA ARG A 50 1.29 10.07 11.02
C ARG A 50 0.04 9.90 11.87
N GLU A 51 0.03 8.89 12.73
CA GLU A 51 -1.09 8.59 13.61
C GLU A 51 -1.21 9.62 14.73
N TYR A 52 -0.07 10.12 15.21
CA TYR A 52 -0.02 11.19 16.20
C TYR A 52 -0.65 12.50 15.71
N VAL A 53 -0.48 12.86 14.43
CA VAL A 53 -1.16 14.04 13.86
C VAL A 53 -2.68 13.93 13.98
N ILE A 54 -3.25 12.71 13.85
CA ILE A 54 -4.69 12.49 13.93
C ILE A 54 -5.20 12.76 15.35
N VAL A 55 -4.43 12.37 16.37
CA VAL A 55 -4.75 12.65 17.78
C VAL A 55 -4.79 14.15 18.04
N TRP A 56 -3.84 14.91 17.49
CA TRP A 56 -3.84 16.37 17.60
C TRP A 56 -5.02 17.02 16.86
N VAL A 57 -5.31 16.55 15.65
CA VAL A 57 -6.44 17.06 14.86
C VAL A 57 -7.75 16.79 15.57
N SER A 58 -7.96 15.61 16.16
CA SER A 58 -9.19 15.30 16.90
C SER A 58 -9.30 16.11 18.19
N PHE A 59 -8.21 16.29 18.94
CA PHE A 59 -8.17 17.14 20.12
C PHE A 59 -8.54 18.60 19.79
N LEU A 60 -7.96 19.14 18.73
CA LEU A 60 -8.26 20.51 18.29
C LEU A 60 -9.70 20.64 17.77
N ALA A 61 -10.19 19.64 17.03
CA ALA A 61 -11.56 19.60 16.55
C ALA A 61 -12.57 19.62 17.70
N ILE A 62 -12.32 18.88 18.78
CA ILE A 62 -13.17 18.88 19.98
C ILE A 62 -13.18 20.26 20.65
N ASN A 63 -12.04 20.95 20.71
CA ASN A 63 -11.96 22.28 21.30
C ASN A 63 -12.66 23.37 20.47
N VAL A 64 -12.65 23.25 19.13
CA VAL A 64 -13.24 24.27 18.23
C VAL A 64 -14.71 23.99 17.89
N PHE A 65 -15.06 22.73 17.61
CA PHE A 65 -16.39 22.33 17.15
C PHE A 65 -17.25 21.68 18.24
N GLY A 66 -16.70 21.49 19.43
CA GLY A 66 -17.34 20.76 20.52
C GLY A 66 -17.15 19.24 20.42
N LEU A 67 -17.56 18.55 21.49
CA LEU A 67 -17.32 17.12 21.65
C LEU A 67 -18.02 16.26 20.60
N GLU A 68 -19.30 16.54 20.32
CA GLU A 68 -20.11 15.76 19.38
C GLU A 68 -19.49 15.77 17.98
N ALA A 69 -19.35 16.95 17.38
CA ALA A 69 -18.79 17.10 16.04
C ALA A 69 -17.30 16.72 15.97
N GLY A 70 -16.52 17.07 17.00
CA GLY A 70 -15.10 16.74 17.07
C GLY A 70 -14.85 15.23 17.09
N MET A 71 -15.66 14.47 17.82
CA MET A 71 -15.56 13.01 17.85
C MET A 71 -15.92 12.40 16.49
N THR A 72 -17.00 12.87 15.84
CA THR A 72 -17.37 12.39 14.50
C THR A 72 -16.25 12.65 13.49
N LEU A 73 -15.69 13.86 13.48
CA LEU A 73 -14.56 14.21 12.61
C LEU A 73 -13.33 13.35 12.91
N GLY A 74 -13.02 13.12 14.19
CA GLY A 74 -11.92 12.24 14.60
C GLY A 74 -12.06 10.83 14.04
N VAL A 75 -13.26 10.24 14.11
CA VAL A 75 -13.54 8.91 13.56
C VAL A 75 -13.36 8.89 12.04
N VAL A 76 -13.91 9.89 11.34
CA VAL A 76 -13.80 9.98 9.87
C VAL A 76 -12.34 10.11 9.43
N VAL A 77 -11.58 11.02 10.04
CA VAL A 77 -10.16 11.21 9.73
C VAL A 77 -9.35 9.95 10.03
N THR A 78 -9.62 9.28 11.15
CA THR A 78 -8.96 8.02 11.50
C THR A 78 -9.28 6.92 10.49
N ALA A 79 -10.55 6.80 10.06
CA ALA A 79 -10.95 5.83 9.05
C ALA A 79 -10.26 6.09 7.70
N LEU A 80 -10.17 7.36 7.27
CA LEU A 80 -9.44 7.74 6.06
C LEU A 80 -7.95 7.42 6.17
N ASN A 81 -7.33 7.69 7.33
CA ASN A 81 -5.94 7.34 7.54
C ASN A 81 -5.73 5.83 7.53
N PHE A 82 -6.64 5.05 8.11
CA PHE A 82 -6.60 3.60 8.04
C PHE A 82 -6.60 3.12 6.59
N VAL A 83 -7.55 3.60 5.76
CA VAL A 83 -7.59 3.25 4.34
C VAL A 83 -6.30 3.64 3.62
N ALA A 84 -5.77 4.85 3.89
CA ALA A 84 -4.54 5.32 3.28
C ALA A 84 -3.33 4.46 3.68
N SER A 85 -3.11 4.24 4.98
CA SER A 85 -2.00 3.43 5.51
C SER A 85 -2.05 2.00 5.01
N TYR A 86 -3.23 1.37 5.05
CA TYR A 86 -3.39 -0.01 4.58
C TYR A 86 -3.26 -0.15 3.06
N SER A 87 -3.55 0.91 2.29
CA SER A 87 -3.39 0.86 0.83
C SER A 87 -1.96 0.87 0.32
N GLN A 88 -1.04 1.39 1.13
CA GLN A 88 0.35 1.57 0.73
C GLN A 88 1.23 0.37 1.12
N MET A 89 0.80 -0.44 2.09
CA MET A 89 1.54 -1.61 2.54
C MET A 89 1.46 -2.73 1.48
N SER A 90 2.43 -2.75 0.58
CA SER A 90 2.47 -3.66 -0.57
C SER A 90 2.78 -5.08 -0.12
N CYS A 91 1.88 -6.02 -0.47
CA CYS A 91 1.83 -7.38 0.06
C CYS A 91 2.54 -8.43 -0.82
N VAL A 92 3.34 -8.05 -1.83
CA VAL A 92 3.87 -9.02 -2.81
C VAL A 92 5.32 -9.36 -2.50
N GLU A 93 5.53 -10.55 -1.93
CA GLU A 93 6.85 -11.12 -1.71
C GLU A 93 7.12 -12.18 -2.79
N VAL A 94 8.19 -11.99 -3.57
CA VAL A 94 8.67 -13.01 -4.53
C VAL A 94 9.43 -14.05 -3.72
N ILE A 95 9.01 -15.31 -3.78
CA ILE A 95 9.75 -16.39 -3.13
C ILE A 95 10.85 -16.86 -4.09
N PRO A 96 12.14 -16.61 -3.78
CA PRO A 96 13.22 -17.30 -4.48
C PRO A 96 13.14 -18.78 -4.08
N ASP A 97 12.97 -19.66 -5.06
CA ASP A 97 12.92 -21.12 -4.91
C ASP A 97 11.68 -21.70 -4.18
N PRO A 98 10.50 -21.73 -4.84
CA PRO A 98 9.38 -22.51 -4.35
C PRO A 98 9.73 -24.01 -4.29
N ALA A 99 10.00 -24.50 -3.08
CA ALA A 99 10.07 -25.93 -2.82
C ALA A 99 8.65 -26.49 -2.66
N SER A 100 8.23 -27.40 -3.54
CA SER A 100 6.94 -28.08 -3.36
C SER A 100 7.02 -28.99 -2.13
N ASN A 101 6.04 -28.88 -1.23
CA ASN A 101 5.93 -29.73 -0.03
C ASN A 101 5.69 -31.23 -0.36
N ILE A 102 5.46 -31.56 -1.64
CA ILE A 102 5.23 -32.94 -2.09
C ILE A 102 6.57 -33.64 -2.41
N ILE A 103 6.87 -34.70 -1.65
CA ILE A 103 8.00 -35.60 -1.90
C ILE A 103 7.65 -36.45 -3.13
N ARG A 104 8.37 -36.28 -4.25
CA ARG A 104 8.23 -37.06 -5.50
C ARG A 104 9.50 -37.85 -5.80
N ALA A 105 9.37 -38.95 -6.55
CA ALA A 105 10.49 -39.79 -6.95
C ALA A 105 11.50 -39.05 -7.88
N VAL A 106 12.78 -39.41 -7.76
CA VAL A 106 13.95 -38.75 -8.38
C VAL A 106 13.87 -38.49 -9.90
N PRO A 107 13.31 -39.37 -10.76
CA PRO A 107 13.31 -39.12 -12.21
C PRO A 107 12.32 -38.02 -12.66
N GLU A 108 11.16 -37.88 -12.01
CA GLU A 108 10.18 -36.81 -12.32
C GLU A 108 10.68 -35.42 -11.87
N ARG A 109 11.49 -35.38 -10.81
CA ARG A 109 12.03 -34.13 -10.25
C ARG A 109 13.02 -33.45 -11.21
N ARG A 110 13.76 -34.22 -12.02
CA ARG A 110 14.69 -33.70 -13.04
C ARG A 110 13.98 -33.10 -14.26
N ALA A 111 12.81 -33.62 -14.62
CA ALA A 111 11.99 -33.05 -15.70
C ALA A 111 11.39 -31.69 -15.31
N LEU A 112 10.93 -31.54 -14.05
CA LEU A 112 10.45 -30.26 -13.53
C LEU A 112 11.59 -29.25 -13.29
N ASP A 113 12.80 -29.68 -12.89
CA ASP A 113 13.97 -28.80 -12.71
C ASP A 113 14.32 -28.02 -13.99
N ASN A 114 14.22 -28.66 -15.16
CA ASN A 114 14.46 -28.01 -16.45
C ASN A 114 13.40 -26.96 -16.82
N GLN A 115 12.23 -26.96 -16.18
CA GLN A 115 11.15 -25.96 -16.37
C GLN A 115 10.98 -25.01 -15.18
N ARG A 116 11.79 -25.12 -14.12
CA ARG A 116 11.72 -24.22 -12.95
C ARG A 116 11.93 -22.75 -13.29
N GLN A 117 12.68 -22.47 -14.35
CA GLN A 117 12.91 -21.10 -14.82
C GLN A 117 11.64 -20.43 -15.39
N CYS A 118 10.57 -21.20 -15.63
CA CYS A 118 9.29 -20.69 -16.11
C CYS A 118 8.23 -20.54 -15.01
N ILE A 119 8.55 -20.83 -13.74
CA ILE A 119 7.60 -20.82 -12.62
C ILE A 119 7.99 -19.75 -11.61
N VAL A 120 7.20 -18.68 -11.53
CA VAL A 120 7.36 -17.62 -10.52
C VAL A 120 6.38 -17.86 -9.37
N ALA A 121 6.88 -18.01 -8.15
CA ALA A 121 6.06 -18.11 -6.95
C ALA A 121 5.97 -16.77 -6.23
N LEU A 122 4.74 -16.26 -6.12
CA LEU A 122 4.42 -15.00 -5.45
C LEU A 122 3.64 -15.33 -4.18
N ARG A 123 4.14 -14.90 -3.02
CA ARG A 123 3.39 -14.93 -1.77
C ARG A 123 2.75 -13.57 -1.56
N LEU A 124 1.44 -13.60 -1.35
CA LEU A 124 0.68 -12.41 -0.97
C LEU A 124 0.61 -12.39 0.55
N THR A 125 1.39 -11.53 1.17
CA THR A 125 1.53 -11.42 2.63
C THR A 125 0.91 -10.10 3.09
N GLY A 126 -0.20 -10.15 3.81
CA GLY A 126 -0.89 -8.97 4.36
C GLY A 126 -2.41 -8.98 4.13
N PHE A 127 -3.04 -7.81 4.20
CA PHE A 127 -4.49 -7.65 4.03
C PHE A 127 -4.83 -7.28 2.58
N GLN A 128 -5.50 -8.19 1.87
CA GLN A 128 -6.07 -7.91 0.55
C GLN A 128 -7.34 -7.07 0.71
N PHE A 129 -7.26 -5.79 0.38
CA PHE A 129 -8.43 -4.93 0.27
C PHE A 129 -8.53 -4.39 -1.17
N PHE A 130 -9.71 -3.89 -1.54
CA PHE A 130 -9.95 -3.43 -2.90
C PHE A 130 -8.94 -2.39 -3.40
N GLY A 131 -8.43 -1.50 -2.55
CA GLY A 131 -7.43 -0.51 -2.98
C GLY A 131 -5.99 -1.02 -3.06
N SER A 132 -5.61 -2.12 -2.40
CA SER A 132 -4.28 -2.73 -2.56
C SER A 132 -4.20 -3.65 -3.78
N THR A 133 -5.36 -4.09 -4.30
CA THR A 133 -5.46 -5.02 -5.44
C THR A 133 -4.85 -4.44 -6.73
N ALA A 134 -4.99 -3.14 -6.98
CA ALA A 134 -4.38 -2.48 -8.13
C ALA A 134 -2.84 -2.52 -8.09
N SER A 135 -2.27 -2.28 -6.91
CA SER A 135 -0.83 -2.36 -6.67
C SER A 135 -0.33 -3.80 -6.78
N VAL A 136 -1.07 -4.77 -6.23
CA VAL A 136 -0.78 -6.20 -6.36
C VAL A 136 -0.78 -6.62 -7.83
N LEU A 137 -1.80 -6.26 -8.60
CA LEU A 137 -1.88 -6.59 -10.03
C LEU A 137 -0.69 -6.02 -10.81
N LYS A 138 -0.28 -4.78 -10.49
CA LYS A 138 0.89 -4.15 -11.11
C LYS A 138 2.17 -4.91 -10.78
N ALA A 139 2.36 -5.34 -9.53
CA ALA A 139 3.50 -6.13 -9.10
C ALA A 139 3.52 -7.52 -9.78
N VAL A 140 2.38 -8.21 -9.84
CA VAL A 140 2.26 -9.51 -10.53
C VAL A 140 2.59 -9.37 -12.02
N LYS A 141 2.05 -8.35 -12.70
CA LYS A 141 2.33 -8.08 -14.12
C LYS A 141 3.81 -7.77 -14.38
N ALA A 142 4.52 -7.14 -13.44
CA ALA A 142 5.95 -6.88 -13.57
C ALA A 142 6.79 -8.16 -13.43
N CYS A 143 6.34 -9.13 -12.64
CA CYS A 143 7.04 -10.39 -12.40
C CYS A 143 6.67 -11.51 -13.38
N VAL A 144 5.54 -11.41 -14.09
CA VAL A 144 5.06 -12.44 -15.02
C VAL A 144 5.11 -11.91 -16.44
N PHE A 145 6.06 -12.40 -17.25
CA PHE A 145 6.09 -12.16 -18.68
C PHE A 145 5.05 -13.06 -19.36
N ILE A 146 3.90 -12.50 -19.74
CA ILE A 146 2.88 -13.23 -20.51
C ILE A 146 3.12 -12.89 -21.99
N PRO A 147 3.60 -13.83 -22.84
CA PRO A 147 3.53 -13.66 -24.28
C PRO A 147 2.05 -13.51 -24.62
N THR A 148 1.62 -12.31 -24.94
CA THR A 148 0.21 -12.03 -25.20
C THR A 148 -0.11 -12.45 -26.62
N GLU A 149 -0.08 -13.75 -26.89
CA GLU A 149 -0.75 -14.34 -28.05
C GLU A 149 -2.12 -14.85 -27.61
N TYR A 150 -3.07 -13.92 -27.52
CA TYR A 150 -4.49 -14.27 -27.59
C TYR A 150 -5.01 -13.82 -28.95
N GLY A 151 -4.65 -14.59 -29.97
CA GLY A 151 -5.56 -14.82 -31.08
C GLY A 151 -6.62 -15.80 -30.58
N THR A 152 -7.84 -15.32 -30.32
CA THR A 152 -9.01 -16.19 -30.30
C THR A 152 -9.90 -15.82 -31.48
N PRO A 153 -9.96 -16.65 -32.54
CA PRO A 153 -10.95 -16.52 -33.58
C PRO A 153 -12.31 -16.84 -32.95
N SER A 154 -13.04 -15.78 -32.59
CA SER A 154 -14.44 -15.91 -32.20
C SER A 154 -15.24 -16.03 -33.48
N SER A 155 -15.51 -17.27 -33.90
CA SER A 155 -16.60 -17.59 -34.81
C SER A 155 -17.93 -17.22 -34.12
N VAL A 156 -18.31 -15.95 -34.21
CA VAL A 156 -19.68 -15.50 -34.04
C VAL A 156 -20.20 -15.23 -35.45
N HIS A 157 -21.20 -16.03 -35.81
CA HIS A 157 -21.89 -16.00 -37.08
C HIS A 157 -22.52 -14.63 -37.34
N SER A 158 -22.28 -14.12 -38.55
CA SER A 158 -23.12 -13.26 -39.41
C SER A 158 -23.78 -12.00 -38.83
N GLU A 159 -23.71 -10.94 -39.65
CA GLU A 159 -24.45 -9.66 -39.56
C GLU A 159 -23.81 -8.53 -38.76
N THR A 160 -22.66 -8.05 -39.21
CA THR A 160 -22.52 -6.63 -39.58
C THR A 160 -21.18 -6.44 -40.25
N LEU A 161 -21.18 -6.10 -41.54
CA LEU A 161 -20.02 -5.54 -42.22
C LEU A 161 -20.26 -4.02 -42.26
N PRO A 162 -19.78 -3.23 -41.27
CA PRO A 162 -20.08 -1.82 -41.24
C PRO A 162 -19.00 -1.10 -42.02
N LYS A 163 -19.34 -0.69 -43.26
CA LYS A 163 -18.98 0.57 -43.96
C LYS A 163 -17.51 1.05 -44.06
N LEU A 164 -16.56 0.52 -43.29
CA LEU A 164 -15.18 0.99 -43.21
C LEU A 164 -14.28 0.40 -44.30
N LEU A 165 -14.58 -0.80 -44.79
CA LEU A 165 -13.86 -1.36 -45.95
C LEU A 165 -14.15 -0.60 -47.26
N ARG A 166 -15.36 -0.02 -47.41
CA ARG A 166 -15.67 0.88 -48.53
C ARG A 166 -14.96 2.23 -48.45
N SER A 167 -14.62 2.69 -47.24
CA SER A 167 -13.88 3.95 -47.05
C SER A 167 -12.39 3.80 -47.38
N TYR A 168 -11.84 2.59 -47.23
CA TYR A 168 -10.44 2.31 -47.54
C TYR A 168 -10.20 2.15 -49.05
N GLU A 169 -11.07 1.43 -49.77
CA GLU A 169 -10.96 1.33 -51.23
C GLU A 169 -11.16 2.67 -51.95
N SER A 170 -12.01 3.55 -51.42
CA SER A 170 -12.18 4.91 -51.97
C SER A 170 -10.97 5.82 -51.73
N SER A 171 -10.06 5.45 -50.82
CA SER A 171 -8.84 6.21 -50.52
C SER A 171 -7.59 5.63 -51.19
N ALA A 172 -7.58 4.32 -51.50
CA ALA A 172 -6.45 3.65 -52.14
C ALA A 172 -6.33 3.93 -53.66
N VAL A 173 -7.36 4.50 -54.29
CA VAL A 173 -7.34 4.90 -55.72
C VAL A 173 -6.74 6.30 -55.94
N ALA A 174 -6.54 7.09 -54.89
CA ALA A 174 -6.10 8.49 -55.01
C ALA A 174 -4.59 8.74 -54.81
N THR A 175 -3.78 7.73 -54.47
CA THR A 175 -2.36 7.92 -54.08
C THR A 175 -1.34 7.12 -54.90
N SER A 176 -1.72 6.57 -56.05
CA SER A 176 -0.75 6.09 -57.06
C SER A 176 -0.24 7.21 -57.96
N GLN A 177 0.30 8.31 -57.40
CA GLN A 177 0.98 9.31 -58.23
C GLN A 177 1.90 10.32 -57.49
N ASP A 178 2.72 9.94 -56.48
CA ASP A 178 3.72 10.91 -55.96
C ASP A 178 4.97 10.35 -55.25
N ASP A 179 5.41 9.12 -55.54
CA ASP A 179 6.60 8.53 -54.87
C ASP A 179 7.89 8.54 -55.73
N SER A 180 7.89 9.22 -56.87
CA SER A 180 9.08 9.29 -57.73
C SER A 180 10.10 10.38 -57.32
N LYS A 181 9.81 11.19 -56.29
CA LYS A 181 10.54 12.47 -56.10
C LYS A 181 11.25 12.69 -54.76
N PHE A 182 11.33 11.70 -53.88
CA PHE A 182 12.03 11.86 -52.59
C PHE A 182 13.09 10.77 -52.33
N LYS A 183 13.84 10.40 -53.37
CA LYS A 183 15.22 9.95 -53.20
C LYS A 183 16.13 11.10 -53.61
N LEU A 184 16.65 11.84 -52.63
CA LEU A 184 17.88 12.66 -52.67
C LEU A 184 17.81 13.67 -51.53
N SER A 185 18.27 13.31 -50.33
CA SER A 185 19.01 14.23 -49.45
C SER A 185 19.47 13.50 -48.17
N SER A 186 20.79 13.36 -48.04
CA SER A 186 21.56 13.37 -46.77
C SER A 186 21.43 12.14 -45.84
N GLY A 187 22.45 11.33 -45.54
CA GLY A 187 23.90 11.45 -45.72
C GLY A 187 24.64 11.92 -44.46
N GLN A 188 25.08 10.96 -43.62
CA GLN A 188 26.23 10.98 -42.66
C GLN A 188 26.15 11.94 -41.45
N MET A 189 26.81 11.78 -40.28
CA MET A 189 28.03 11.07 -39.85
C MET A 189 28.19 11.06 -38.29
N SER A 190 29.16 10.27 -37.79
CA SER A 190 29.92 10.37 -36.50
C SER A 190 29.35 9.65 -35.25
N HIS A 191 29.91 8.61 -34.60
CA HIS A 191 31.26 8.10 -34.24
C HIS A 191 31.77 8.53 -32.84
N GLY A 192 32.00 7.56 -31.94
CA GLY A 192 33.10 7.57 -30.95
C GLY A 192 32.80 7.55 -29.44
N SER A 193 33.68 6.85 -28.69
CA SER A 193 33.97 6.89 -27.23
C SER A 193 33.20 5.86 -26.38
N ALA A 194 33.71 4.68 -25.99
CA ALA A 194 34.99 4.21 -25.41
C ALA A 194 35.21 4.55 -23.92
N ASP A 195 35.49 3.49 -23.15
CA ASP A 195 36.33 3.44 -21.96
C ASP A 195 35.98 4.34 -20.74
N ASN A 196 35.37 3.74 -19.71
CA ASN A 196 35.87 4.01 -18.35
C ASN A 196 35.55 2.92 -17.31
N MET A 197 36.63 2.54 -16.60
CA MET A 197 36.67 2.18 -15.18
C MET A 197 36.07 0.85 -14.70
N ARG A 198 36.68 -0.24 -15.16
CA ARG A 198 37.17 -1.29 -14.25
C ARG A 198 38.41 -0.76 -13.51
N GLN A 199 38.25 -0.25 -12.28
CA GLN A 199 39.35 -0.06 -11.31
C GLN A 199 38.80 0.36 -9.94
N ARG A 200 38.33 -0.62 -9.14
CA ARG A 200 38.34 -0.50 -7.68
C ARG A 200 38.35 -1.89 -7.03
N SER A 201 39.47 -2.55 -7.29
CA SER A 201 39.98 -3.69 -6.53
C SER A 201 40.40 -3.28 -5.12
N LEU A 202 40.09 -4.14 -4.16
CA LEU A 202 41.01 -4.63 -3.13
C LEU A 202 41.70 -3.59 -2.22
N SER A 203 41.03 -3.27 -1.10
CA SER A 203 41.57 -3.16 0.27
C SER A 203 40.35 -2.86 1.15
N VAL A 204 39.97 -3.64 2.16
CA VAL A 204 40.54 -3.87 3.50
C VAL A 204 39.48 -4.83 4.13
N GLY A 205 39.74 -6.01 4.67
CA GLY A 205 40.69 -6.35 5.72
C GLY A 205 39.98 -6.40 7.08
N GLY A 206 39.76 -7.60 7.64
CA GLY A 206 39.72 -7.82 9.10
C GLY A 206 38.36 -8.03 9.78
N ASN A 207 38.22 -9.22 10.37
CA ASN A 207 37.68 -9.54 11.71
C ASN A 207 36.56 -8.66 12.31
N GLU A 208 35.46 -9.27 12.74
CA GLU A 208 35.30 -9.64 14.16
C GLU A 208 34.04 -10.50 14.39
N GLU A 209 34.24 -11.48 15.26
CA GLU A 209 33.33 -12.50 15.76
C GLU A 209 32.84 -12.04 17.15
N LYS A 210 31.52 -12.08 17.41
CA LYS A 210 30.89 -12.07 18.76
C LYS A 210 29.40 -12.41 18.56
N SER A 211 28.87 -13.56 18.98
CA SER A 211 28.78 -14.12 20.34
C SER A 211 28.01 -13.20 21.29
N TYR A 212 26.72 -13.47 21.45
CA TYR A 212 25.94 -13.09 22.64
C TYR A 212 25.00 -14.24 23.02
N SER A 213 25.22 -14.70 24.24
CA SER A 213 24.36 -15.52 25.09
C SER A 213 23.04 -14.83 25.42
#